data_AF-A0A5S4TMA5-F1
#
_entry.id   AF-A0A5S4TMA5-F1
#
_cell.length_a   1.000
_cell.length_b   1.000
_cell.length_c   1.000
_cell.angle_alpha   90.00
_cell.angle_beta   90.00
_cell.angle_gamma   90.00
#
_symmetry.space_group_name_H-M   'P 1'
#
loop_
_entity.id
_entity.type
_entity.pdbx_description
1 polymer ?
#
loop_
_entity_poly.entity_id
_entity_poly.type
_entity_poly.pdbx_seq_one_letter_code
_entity_poly.pdbx_strand_id
1 'polypeptide(L)'
;AGMKIYLSDKEKIYTYSITSVENVTPDRVDVINDREGVNEVTLVTCEDAAATSRTIVKGTLEGETSYKDAPKEILNAFSKTYNQMQL
;
A
#
# COMPACT_ATOMS: atom_id res chain seq x y z
N ALA A 1 -10.82 5.33 -12.03
CA ALA A 1 -9.48 5.36 -11.43
C ALA A 1 -9.57 4.83 -10.01
N GLY A 2 -8.65 3.95 -9.58
CA GLY A 2 -8.64 3.36 -8.24
C GLY A 2 -8.01 4.28 -7.19
N MET A 3 -8.09 3.89 -5.91
CA MET A 3 -7.40 4.58 -4.83
C MET A 3 -5.87 4.49 -5.01
N LYS A 4 -5.14 5.49 -4.49
CA LYS A 4 -3.68 5.56 -4.55
C LYS A 4 -3.05 5.15 -3.23
N ILE A 5 -1.94 4.43 -3.32
CA ILE A 5 -1.03 4.13 -2.20
C ILE A 5 0.25 4.91 -2.43
N TYR A 6 0.68 5.68 -1.43
CA TYR A 6 1.91 6.46 -1.48
C TYR A 6 2.92 5.88 -0.50
N LEU A 7 4.08 5.47 -0.98
CA LEU A 7 5.23 5.08 -0.16
C LEU A 7 6.33 6.13 -0.29
N SER A 8 7.10 6.36 0.78
CA SER A 8 8.20 7.32 0.77
C SER A 8 9.41 6.78 1.52
N ASP A 9 10.58 6.93 0.91
CA ASP A 9 11.89 6.67 1.54
C ASP A 9 12.54 7.98 2.07
N LYS A 10 11.77 9.08 2.07
CA LYS A 10 12.16 10.47 2.40
C LYS A 10 12.93 11.21 1.29
N GLU A 11 13.37 10.53 0.24
CA GLU A 11 13.96 11.16 -0.95
C GLU A 11 12.96 11.20 -2.10
N LYS A 12 12.24 10.11 -2.31
CA LYS A 12 11.21 9.94 -3.34
C LYS A 12 9.90 9.49 -2.73
N ILE A 13 8.83 9.77 -3.47
CA ILE A 13 7.49 9.25 -3.24
C ILE A 13 7.13 8.34 -4.41
N TYR A 14 6.77 7.11 -4.10
CA TYR A 14 6.33 6.08 -5.03
C TYR A 14 4.80 6.01 -4.99
N THR A 15 4.16 6.22 -6.14
CA THR A 15 2.71 6.20 -6.27
C THR A 15 2.28 4.90 -6.92
N TYR A 16 1.44 4.15 -6.21
CA TYR A 16 0.83 2.92 -6.69
C TYR A 16 -0.68 3.12 -6.86
N SER A 17 -1.28 2.52 -7.87
CA SER A 17 -2.74 2.43 -8.00
C SER A 17 -3.22 1.05 -7.61
N ILE A 18 -4.21 0.98 -6.73
CA ILE A 18 -4.82 -0.29 -6.33
C ILE A 18 -5.41 -0.97 -7.57
N THR A 19 -5.06 -2.24 -7.74
CA THR A 19 -5.53 -3.11 -8.82
C THR A 19 -6.45 -4.23 -8.32
N SER A 20 -6.29 -4.66 -7.06
CA SER A 20 -7.16 -5.69 -6.48
C SER A 20 -7.28 -5.56 -4.97
N VAL A 21 -8.42 -6.02 -4.45
CA VAL A 21 -8.68 -6.24 -3.03
C VAL A 21 -9.33 -7.61 -2.91
N GLU A 22 -8.74 -8.50 -2.12
CA GLU A 22 -9.20 -9.87 -1.95
C GLU A 22 -9.09 -10.32 -0.50
N ASN A 23 -9.96 -11.23 -0.08
CA ASN A 23 -9.86 -11.92 1.20
C ASN A 23 -9.36 -13.34 0.95
N VAL A 24 -8.28 -13.71 1.64
CA VAL A 24 -7.64 -15.02 1.49
C VAL A 24 -7.51 -15.71 2.84
N THR A 25 -7.38 -17.03 2.80
CA THR A 25 -7.05 -17.81 3.98
C THR A 25 -5.58 -17.57 4.40
N PRO A 26 -5.21 -17.73 5.68
CA PRO A 26 -3.87 -17.37 6.18
C PRO A 26 -2.72 -18.21 5.60
N ASP A 27 -3.02 -19.36 5.01
CA ASP A 27 -2.08 -20.27 4.34
C ASP A 27 -1.66 -19.80 2.93
N ARG A 28 -2.34 -18.78 2.38
CA ARG A 28 -2.01 -18.19 1.07
C ARG A 28 -0.78 -17.28 1.14
N VAL A 29 0.38 -17.89 1.36
CA VAL A 29 1.69 -17.23 1.41
C VAL A 29 2.15 -16.72 0.04
N ASP A 30 1.58 -17.22 -1.04
CA ASP A 30 1.91 -16.87 -2.41
C ASP A 30 1.52 -15.43 -2.80
N VAL A 31 0.64 -14.79 -2.02
CA VAL A 31 0.13 -13.45 -2.33
C VAL A 31 1.20 -12.36 -2.27
N ILE A 32 2.31 -12.60 -1.56
CA ILE A 32 3.45 -11.67 -1.45
C ILE A 32 4.61 -12.01 -2.41
N ASN A 33 4.49 -13.07 -3.22
CA ASN A 33 5.53 -13.42 -4.18
C ASN A 33 5.60 -12.37 -5.29
N ASP A 34 6.83 -12.03 -5.67
CA ASP A 34 7.08 -11.11 -6.79
C ASP A 34 6.56 -11.69 -8.10
N ARG A 35 6.03 -10.81 -8.95
CA ARG A 35 5.64 -11.14 -10.33
C ARG A 35 6.64 -10.50 -11.30
N GLU A 36 7.23 -11.33 -12.16
CA GLU A 36 8.23 -10.88 -13.12
C GLU A 36 7.69 -9.71 -13.98
N GLY A 37 8.45 -8.61 -14.03
CA GLY A 37 8.10 -7.42 -14.78
C GLY A 37 7.04 -6.51 -14.14
N VAL A 38 6.58 -6.80 -12.92
CA VAL A 38 5.57 -5.99 -12.21
C VAL A 38 6.16 -5.38 -10.95
N ASN A 39 6.21 -4.05 -10.89
CA ASN A 39 6.48 -3.34 -9.65
C ASN A 39 5.18 -3.18 -8.87
N GLU A 40 5.02 -3.91 -7.77
CA GLU A 40 3.79 -3.92 -6.99
C GLU A 40 4.00 -3.62 -5.50
N VAL A 41 2.92 -3.17 -4.86
CA VAL A 41 2.78 -3.07 -3.42
C VAL A 41 1.67 -4.02 -2.97
N THR A 42 1.94 -4.80 -1.92
CA THR A 42 0.96 -5.67 -1.28
C THR A 42 0.81 -5.28 0.18
N LEU A 43 -0.38 -4.84 0.59
CA LEU A 43 -0.73 -4.57 1.99
C LEU A 43 -1.56 -5.73 2.54
N VAL A 44 -1.24 -6.18 3.76
CA VAL A 44 -1.87 -7.35 4.39
C VAL A 44 -2.36 -6.97 5.78
N THR A 45 -3.63 -7.26 6.08
CA THR A 45 -4.20 -7.14 7.42
C THR A 45 -5.10 -8.34 7.75
N CYS A 46 -5.33 -8.60 9.04
CA CYS A 46 -6.36 -9.55 9.45
C CYS A 46 -7.75 -8.98 9.16
N GLU A 47 -8.68 -9.84 8.76
CA GLU A 47 -10.10 -9.47 8.61
C GLU A 47 -10.82 -9.44 9.97
N ASP A 48 -10.43 -10.32 10.90
CA ASP A 48 -11.01 -10.42 12.22
C ASP A 48 -9.93 -10.58 13.32
N ALA A 49 -10.35 -10.41 14.58
CA ALA A 49 -9.48 -10.61 15.75
C ALA A 49 -9.04 -12.07 15.93
N ALA A 50 -9.79 -13.01 15.35
CA ALA A 50 -9.46 -14.44 15.34
C ALA A 50 -8.44 -14.81 14.26
N ALA A 51 -8.04 -13.84 13.42
CA ALA A 51 -7.12 -13.99 12.30
C ALA A 51 -7.49 -15.14 11.33
N THR A 52 -8.79 -15.38 11.10
CA THR A 52 -9.27 -16.50 10.26
C THR A 52 -9.08 -16.25 8.76
N SER A 53 -9.02 -14.97 8.38
CA SER A 53 -8.79 -14.51 7.01
C SER A 53 -7.81 -13.34 6.99
N ARG A 54 -7.27 -13.05 5.81
CA ARG A 54 -6.42 -11.90 5.52
C ARG A 54 -7.03 -11.08 4.40
N THR A 55 -7.16 -9.77 4.61
CA THR A 55 -7.45 -8.83 3.53
C THR A 55 -6.14 -8.43 2.87
N ILE A 56 -6.06 -8.67 1.56
CA ILE A 56 -4.90 -8.38 0.72
C ILE A 56 -5.30 -7.25 -0.23
N VAL A 57 -4.51 -6.18 -0.22
CA VAL A 57 -4.65 -5.07 -1.17
C VAL A 57 -3.41 -5.02 -2.04
N LYS A 58 -3.58 -5.16 -3.35
CA LYS A 58 -2.46 -5.04 -4.31
C LYS A 58 -2.60 -3.78 -5.15
N GLY A 59 -1.47 -3.14 -5.43
CA GLY A 59 -1.39 -2.03 -6.37
C GLY A 59 -0.13 -2.07 -7.20
N THR A 60 -0.19 -1.52 -8.41
CA THR A 60 0.96 -1.44 -9.34
C THR A 60 1.55 -0.04 -9.32
N LEU A 61 2.88 0.05 -9.42
CA LEU A 61 3.60 1.31 -9.48
C LEU A 61 3.19 2.09 -10.74
N GLU A 62 2.74 3.33 -10.55
CA GLU A 62 2.46 4.25 -11.64
C GLU A 62 3.62 5.20 -11.91
N GLY A 63 4.42 5.51 -10.88
CA GLY A 63 5.58 6.37 -11.02
C GLY A 63 6.19 6.79 -9.69
N GLU A 64 7.29 7.52 -9.82
CA GLU A 64 8.03 8.11 -8.72
C GLU A 64 8.15 9.63 -8.89
N THR A 65 8.21 10.35 -7.78
CA THR A 65 8.45 11.80 -7.77
C THR A 65 9.38 12.13 -6.62
N SER A 66 10.30 13.08 -6.83
CA SER A 66 11.16 13.60 -5.76
C SER A 66 10.28 14.18 -4.64
N TYR A 67 10.58 13.86 -3.38
CA TYR A 67 9.78 14.31 -2.24
C TYR A 67 9.64 15.84 -2.21
N LYS A 68 10.69 16.57 -2.61
CA LYS A 68 10.71 18.04 -2.65
C LYS A 68 9.76 18.63 -3.71
N ASP A 69 9.54 17.89 -4.79
CA ASP A 69 8.77 18.33 -5.96
C ASP A 69 7.36 17.71 -5.97
N ALA A 70 7.04 16.90 -4.96
CA ALA A 70 5.75 16.24 -4.86
C ALA A 70 4.60 17.26 -4.72
N PRO A 71 3.45 17.01 -5.36
CA PRO A 71 2.26 17.82 -5.19
C PRO A 71 1.88 18.00 -3.72
N LYS A 72 1.43 19.21 -3.36
CA LYS A 72 1.01 19.53 -1.99
C LYS A 72 -0.03 18.56 -1.44
N GLU A 73 -0.92 18.04 -2.28
CA GLU A 73 -1.91 17.04 -1.89
C GLU A 73 -1.26 15.76 -1.36
N ILE A 74 -0.20 15.28 -2.01
CA ILE A 74 0.55 14.09 -1.59
C ILE A 74 1.34 14.40 -0.31
N LEU A 75 2.01 15.55 -0.24
CA LEU A 75 2.73 15.97 0.96
C LEU A 75 1.80 16.10 2.18
N ASN A 76 0.60 16.61 1.97
CA ASN A 76 -0.43 16.72 3.01
C ASN A 76 -0.89 15.35 3.52
N ALA A 77 -0.83 14.30 2.70
CA ALA A 77 -1.15 12.94 3.16
C ALA A 77 -0.10 12.45 4.18
N PHE A 78 1.17 12.75 3.95
CA PHE A 78 2.28 12.39 4.85
C PHE A 78 2.39 13.30 6.09
N SER A 79 1.89 14.53 6.04
CA SER A 79 1.93 15.45 7.18
C SER A 79 0.84 15.22 8.23
N LYS A 80 -0.06 14.25 8.01
CA LYS A 80 -1.07 13.88 8.99
C LYS A 80 -0.43 13.11 10.15
N THR A 81 -0.97 13.28 11.35
CA THR A 81 -0.61 12.43 12.49
C THR A 81 -0.88 10.97 12.14
N TYR A 82 0.03 10.08 12.52
CA TYR A 82 -0.13 8.65 12.30
C TYR A 82 -1.41 8.13 12.94
N ASN A 83 -2.12 7.27 12.21
CA ASN A 83 -3.33 6.58 12.65
C ASN A 83 -3.00 5.39 13.57
N GLN A 84 -2.22 5.65 14.61
CA GLN A 84 -1.89 4.66 15.64
C GLN A 84 -3.04 4.55 16.65
N MET A 85 -3.11 3.42 17.36
CA MET A 85 -3.98 3.34 18.54
C MET A 85 -3.54 4.40 19.54
N GLN A 86 -4.38 5.39 19.76
CA GLN A 86 -4.19 6.36 20.84
C GLN A 86 -4.69 5.70 22.12
N LEU A 87 -3.77 5.50 23.07
CA LEU A 87 -4.06 5.00 24.42
C LEU A 87 -4.51 6.14 25.33
#